data_AF-A0A0F9AL83-F1
#
_entry.id   AF-A0A0F9AL83-F1
#
_cell.length_a   1.000
_cell.length_b   1.000
_cell.length_c   1.000
_cell.angle_alpha   90.00
_cell.angle_beta   90.00
_cell.angle_gamma   90.00
#
_symmetry.space_group_name_H-M   'P 1'
#
loop_
_entity.id
_entity.type
_entity.pdbx_description
1 polymer ?
#
loop_
_entity_poly.entity_id
_entity_poly.type
_entity_poly.pdbx_seq_one_letter_code
_entity_poly.pdbx_strand_id
1 'polypeptide(L)'
;MSVIERFWAKVDKHGPNGCWQWTSTFNNKGYGRFWTSERVLMAHRFAYENIVGLIPDGLEIDHLCRNPACVRPNHLEPVTRRENQLRGVSISGLNARKTHCPQGHPYDDANTYIQKANRRRKCRICHRAYRKRVRERQLMEVE
;
A
#
# COMPACT_ATOMS: atom_id res chain seq x y z
N MET A 1 -33.02 6.77 -16.19
CA MET A 1 -32.16 6.45 -15.04
C MET A 1 -31.04 7.48 -14.95
N SER A 2 -30.90 8.12 -13.80
CA SER A 2 -29.80 9.02 -13.47
C SER A 2 -28.46 8.26 -13.39
N VAL A 3 -27.35 9.00 -13.44
CA VAL A 3 -26.00 8.42 -13.25
C VAL A 3 -25.90 7.72 -11.89
N ILE A 4 -26.51 8.29 -10.85
CA ILE A 4 -26.52 7.75 -9.48
C ILE A 4 -27.30 6.43 -9.43
N GLU A 5 -28.48 6.36 -10.04
CA GLU A 5 -29.27 5.12 -10.12
C GLU A 5 -28.52 4.00 -10.84
N ARG A 6 -27.89 4.30 -11.98
CA ARG A 6 -27.07 3.33 -12.73
C ARG A 6 -25.87 2.83 -11.94
N PHE A 7 -25.31 3.66 -11.06
CA PHE A 7 -24.22 3.26 -10.18
C PHE A 7 -24.70 2.27 -9.14
N TRP A 8 -25.74 2.62 -8.37
CA TRP A 8 -26.25 1.79 -7.29
C TRP A 8 -26.87 0.48 -7.76
N ALA A 9 -27.38 0.42 -8.98
CA ALA A 9 -27.81 -0.84 -9.62
C ALA A 9 -26.68 -1.86 -9.84
N LYS A 10 -25.40 -1.44 -9.75
CA LYS A 10 -24.20 -2.27 -9.93
C LYS A 10 -23.45 -2.53 -8.63
N VAL A 11 -24.11 -2.33 -7.50
CA VAL A 11 -23.52 -2.52 -6.17
C VAL A 11 -24.31 -3.57 -5.41
N ASP A 12 -23.66 -4.70 -5.14
CA ASP A 12 -24.17 -5.70 -4.20
C ASP A 12 -23.76 -5.31 -2.77
N LYS A 13 -24.74 -4.96 -1.93
CA LYS A 13 -24.50 -4.53 -0.54
C LYS A 13 -24.34 -5.70 0.44
N HIS A 14 -24.50 -6.94 0.00
CA HIS A 14 -24.41 -8.16 0.82
C HIS A 14 -23.07 -8.88 0.70
N GLY A 15 -22.03 -8.18 0.24
CA GLY A 15 -20.69 -8.72 0.12
C GLY A 15 -20.07 -9.15 1.45
N PRO A 16 -19.00 -9.98 1.38
CA PRO A 16 -18.33 -10.49 2.57
C PRO A 16 -17.76 -9.36 3.44
N ASN A 17 -17.67 -9.62 4.75
CA ASN A 17 -17.16 -8.67 5.74
C ASN A 17 -17.87 -7.30 5.71
N GLY A 18 -19.14 -7.28 5.29
CA GLY A 18 -19.94 -6.06 5.16
C GLY A 18 -19.48 -5.13 4.03
N CYS A 19 -18.73 -5.64 3.04
CA CYS A 19 -18.33 -4.86 1.87
C CYS A 19 -19.49 -4.68 0.90
N TRP A 20 -19.57 -3.51 0.25
CA TRP A 20 -20.45 -3.30 -0.89
C TRP A 20 -19.67 -3.60 -2.16
N GLN A 21 -19.93 -4.74 -2.82
CA GLN A 21 -19.20 -5.19 -3.99
C GLN A 21 -19.65 -4.44 -5.24
N TRP A 22 -18.68 -3.89 -5.96
CA TRP A 22 -18.89 -3.53 -7.36
C TRP A 22 -19.06 -4.79 -8.21
N THR A 23 -20.10 -4.83 -9.05
CA THR A 23 -20.44 -6.02 -9.86
C THR A 23 -20.25 -5.83 -11.37
N SER A 24 -19.63 -4.73 -11.79
CA SER A 24 -19.39 -4.41 -13.20
C SER A 24 -17.91 -4.48 -13.56
N THR A 25 -17.43 -3.68 -14.51
CA THR A 25 -16.06 -3.81 -15.03
C THR A 25 -14.99 -3.40 -14.02
N PHE A 26 -13.81 -3.99 -14.15
CA PHE A 26 -12.64 -3.75 -13.30
C PHE A 26 -11.43 -3.33 -14.15
N ASN A 27 -10.40 -2.76 -13.51
CA ASN A 27 -9.07 -2.65 -14.10
C ASN A 27 -8.23 -3.93 -13.85
N ASN A 28 -7.02 -3.98 -14.40
CA ASN A 28 -6.08 -5.10 -14.21
C ASN A 28 -5.59 -5.28 -12.76
N LYS A 29 -5.90 -4.35 -11.85
CA LYS A 29 -5.58 -4.41 -10.42
C LYS A 29 -6.81 -4.75 -9.56
N GLY A 30 -7.93 -5.11 -10.17
CA GLY A 30 -9.16 -5.52 -9.49
C GLY A 30 -10.03 -4.36 -8.97
N TYR A 31 -9.68 -3.10 -9.26
CA TYR A 31 -10.51 -1.97 -8.84
C TYR A 31 -11.67 -1.74 -9.81
N GLY A 32 -12.87 -1.54 -9.27
CA GLY A 32 -14.08 -1.28 -10.05
C GLY A 32 -13.99 0.01 -10.88
N ARG A 33 -14.52 -0.05 -12.10
CA ARG A 33 -14.62 1.07 -13.04
C ARG A 33 -16.07 1.36 -13.36
N PHE A 34 -16.44 2.63 -13.36
CA PHE A 34 -17.79 3.10 -13.64
C PHE A 34 -17.79 4.11 -14.78
N TRP A 35 -18.55 3.83 -15.83
CA TRP A 35 -18.77 4.76 -16.94
C TRP A 35 -19.94 5.70 -16.64
N THR A 36 -19.69 7.01 -16.61
CA THR A 36 -20.70 8.02 -16.31
C THR A 36 -21.52 8.47 -17.52
N SER A 37 -21.30 7.88 -18.70
CA SER A 37 -21.67 8.40 -20.03
C SER A 37 -20.73 9.44 -20.64
N GLU A 38 -19.81 9.98 -19.85
CA GLU A 38 -18.83 10.99 -20.31
C GLU A 38 -17.40 10.52 -20.09
N ARG A 39 -17.14 9.91 -18.93
CA ARG A 39 -15.81 9.45 -18.53
C ARG A 39 -15.89 8.18 -17.69
N VAL A 40 -14.78 7.45 -17.65
CA VAL A 40 -14.63 6.30 -16.75
C VAL A 40 -14.03 6.79 -15.44
N LEU A 41 -14.74 6.56 -14.33
CA LEU A 41 -14.30 6.84 -12.97
C LEU A 41 -13.98 5.55 -12.21
N MET A 42 -13.20 5.68 -11.14
CA MET A 42 -13.04 4.59 -10.17
C MET A 42 -14.31 4.46 -9.34
N ALA A 43 -14.89 3.26 -9.29
CA ALA A 43 -16.19 3.04 -8.66
C ALA A 43 -16.19 3.41 -7.16
N HIS A 44 -15.12 3.06 -6.43
CA HIS A 44 -15.00 3.39 -5.01
C HIS A 44 -14.88 4.90 -4.77
N ARG A 45 -14.19 5.65 -5.65
CA ARG A 45 -14.10 7.11 -5.56
C ARG A 45 -15.44 7.77 -5.82
N PHE A 46 -16.15 7.31 -6.85
CA PHE A 46 -17.50 7.79 -7.15
C PHE A 46 -18.44 7.56 -5.96
N ALA A 47 -18.45 6.36 -5.37
CA ALA A 47 -19.27 6.08 -4.19
C ALA A 47 -18.91 6.97 -2.99
N TYR A 48 -17.62 7.16 -2.72
CA TYR A 48 -17.15 8.02 -1.64
C TYR A 48 -17.60 9.48 -1.85
N GLU A 49 -17.36 10.03 -3.04
CA GLU A 49 -17.71 11.42 -3.37
C GLU A 49 -19.22 11.68 -3.34
N ASN A 50 -20.03 10.69 -3.70
CA ASN A 50 -21.49 10.83 -3.68
C ASN A 50 -22.12 10.68 -2.28
N ILE A 51 -21.47 9.98 -1.34
CA ILE A 51 -22.03 9.76 0.01
C ILE A 51 -21.38 10.66 1.06
N VAL A 52 -20.07 10.83 0.99
CA VAL A 52 -19.26 11.53 2.01
C VAL A 52 -18.92 12.93 1.55
N GLY A 53 -18.52 13.07 0.28
CA GLY A 53 -18.11 14.34 -0.32
C GLY A 53 -16.74 14.26 -0.99
N LEU A 54 -16.27 15.41 -1.50
CA LEU A 54 -15.06 15.49 -2.31
C LEU A 54 -13.85 14.89 -1.58
N ILE A 55 -13.06 14.11 -2.31
CA ILE A 55 -11.75 13.64 -1.84
C ILE A 55 -10.81 14.85 -1.83
N PRO A 56 -10.21 15.23 -0.69
CA PRO A 56 -9.31 16.38 -0.64
C PRO A 56 -8.12 16.24 -1.59
N ASP A 57 -7.65 17.38 -2.09
CA ASP A 57 -6.50 17.42 -3.00
C ASP A 57 -5.25 16.79 -2.36
N GLY A 58 -4.52 16.03 -3.17
CA GLY A 58 -3.33 15.30 -2.74
C GLY A 58 -3.61 14.00 -1.97
N LEU A 59 -4.87 13.63 -1.73
CA LEU A 59 -5.24 12.37 -1.08
C LEU A 59 -5.69 11.29 -2.07
N GLU A 60 -5.41 10.04 -1.70
CA GLU A 60 -5.83 8.83 -2.38
C GLU A 60 -6.79 8.04 -1.47
N ILE A 61 -7.72 7.28 -2.04
CA ILE A 61 -8.58 6.39 -1.25
C ILE A 61 -7.83 5.09 -0.96
N ASP A 62 -7.65 4.78 0.33
CA ASP A 62 -7.18 3.48 0.83
C ASP A 62 -8.38 2.60 1.22
N HIS A 63 -8.32 1.33 0.82
CA HIS A 63 -9.30 0.31 1.22
C HIS A 63 -8.87 -0.31 2.53
N LEU A 64 -9.52 0.10 3.63
CA LEU A 64 -9.30 -0.48 4.96
C LEU A 64 -9.58 -1.99 4.98
N CYS A 65 -10.55 -2.42 4.17
CA CYS A 65 -10.95 -3.82 4.01
C CYS A 65 -10.05 -4.66 3.09
N ARG A 66 -9.02 -4.06 2.46
CA ARG A 66 -8.12 -4.71 1.49
C ARG A 66 -8.83 -5.41 0.31
N ASN A 67 -10.04 -4.96 0.00
CA ASN A 67 -10.82 -5.44 -1.14
C ASN A 67 -11.00 -4.30 -2.18
N PRO A 68 -10.27 -4.33 -3.30
CA PRO A 68 -10.36 -3.31 -4.37
C PRO A 68 -11.75 -3.15 -5.01
N ALA A 69 -12.61 -4.16 -4.93
CA ALA A 69 -13.97 -4.14 -5.45
C ALA A 69 -14.97 -3.47 -4.50
N CYS A 70 -14.60 -3.23 -3.24
CA CYS A 70 -15.48 -2.59 -2.26
C CYS A 70 -15.68 -1.10 -2.56
N VAL A 71 -16.94 -0.66 -2.53
CA VAL A 71 -17.34 0.76 -2.70
C VAL A 71 -18.02 1.35 -1.46
N ARG A 72 -18.08 0.61 -0.35
CA ARG A 72 -18.72 1.08 0.90
C ARG A 72 -17.90 2.21 1.52
N PRO A 73 -18.44 3.44 1.68
CA PRO A 73 -17.65 4.58 2.13
C PRO A 73 -16.97 4.39 3.49
N ASN A 74 -17.61 3.71 4.44
CA ASN A 74 -17.02 3.44 5.76
C ASN A 74 -15.83 2.46 5.71
N HIS A 75 -15.57 1.81 4.57
CA HIS A 75 -14.38 0.98 4.35
C HIS A 75 -13.27 1.70 3.57
N LEU A 76 -13.47 3.00 3.30
CA LEU A 76 -12.60 3.85 2.49
C LEU A 76 -12.09 5.01 3.35
N GLU A 77 -10.81 5.31 3.22
CA GLU A 77 -10.19 6.43 3.93
C GLU A 77 -9.34 7.26 2.94
N PRO A 78 -9.56 8.58 2.82
CA PRO A 78 -8.64 9.46 2.14
C PRO A 78 -7.33 9.55 2.93
N VAL A 79 -6.24 9.12 2.32
CA VAL A 79 -4.91 9.12 2.93
C VAL A 79 -3.88 9.71 1.97
N THR A 80 -2.73 10.11 2.49
CA THR A 80 -1.62 10.50 1.61
C THR A 80 -1.13 9.29 0.81
N ARG A 81 -0.58 9.52 -0.38
CA ARG A 81 0.06 8.47 -1.19
C ARG A 81 1.17 7.74 -0.43
N ARG A 82 1.88 8.42 0.49
CA ARG A 82 2.90 7.80 1.34
C ARG A 82 2.28 6.81 2.30
N GLU A 83 1.21 7.20 2.98
CA GLU A 83 0.49 6.35 3.93
C GLU A 83 -0.09 5.11 3.23
N ASN A 84 -0.76 5.30 2.08
CA ASN A 84 -1.30 4.22 1.27
C ASN A 84 -0.20 3.17 0.92
N GLN A 85 0.97 3.64 0.47
CA GLN A 85 2.09 2.76 0.15
C GLN A 85 2.68 2.04 1.37
N LEU A 86 2.76 2.72 2.52
CA LEU A 86 3.27 2.15 3.77
C LEU A 86 2.32 1.12 4.37
N ARG A 87 1.01 1.27 4.18
CA ARG A 87 -0.01 0.30 4.60
C ARG A 87 -0.13 -0.89 3.65
N GLY A 88 0.14 -0.67 2.37
CA GLY A 88 0.05 -1.70 1.34
C GLY A 88 1.03 -2.87 1.49
N VAL A 89 0.88 -3.85 0.60
CA VAL A 89 1.72 -5.07 0.53
C VAL A 89 2.93 -4.92 -0.39
N SER A 90 3.26 -3.70 -0.81
CA SER A 90 4.45 -3.43 -1.62
C SER A 90 5.72 -3.84 -0.87
N ILE A 91 6.79 -4.17 -1.61
CA ILE A 91 8.11 -4.48 -1.03
C ILE A 91 8.58 -3.32 -0.14
N SER A 92 8.28 -2.07 -0.52
CA SER A 92 8.60 -0.88 0.27
C SER A 92 7.86 -0.86 1.60
N GLY A 93 6.55 -1.08 1.60
CA GLY A 93 5.73 -1.14 2.83
C GLY A 93 6.16 -2.30 3.73
N LEU A 94 6.34 -3.50 3.16
CA LEU A 94 6.83 -4.68 3.88
C LEU A 94 8.20 -4.42 4.51
N ASN A 95 9.14 -3.83 3.77
CA ASN A 95 10.46 -3.51 4.29
C ASN A 95 10.45 -2.38 5.31
N ALA A 96 9.53 -1.43 5.23
CA ALA A 96 9.37 -0.38 6.23
C ALA A 96 8.91 -0.96 7.57
N ARG A 97 7.97 -1.91 7.54
CA ARG A 97 7.41 -2.57 8.75
C ARG A 97 8.35 -3.56 9.43
N LYS A 98 9.41 -4.03 8.76
CA LYS A 98 10.37 -4.97 9.37
C LYS A 98 11.00 -4.34 10.61
N THR A 99 10.89 -5.04 11.74
CA THR A 99 11.50 -4.68 13.03
C THR A 99 12.88 -5.29 13.22
N HIS A 100 13.22 -6.33 12.45
CA HIS A 100 14.49 -7.04 12.53
C HIS A 100 15.10 -7.25 11.15
N CYS A 101 16.42 -7.33 11.09
CA CYS A 101 17.14 -7.72 9.88
C CYS A 101 17.00 -9.24 9.62
N PRO A 102 17.39 -9.76 8.44
CA PRO A 102 17.32 -11.19 8.13
C PRO A 102 18.13 -12.12 9.06
N GLN A 103 18.99 -11.56 9.92
CA GLN A 103 19.77 -12.30 10.92
C GLN A 103 19.17 -12.16 12.33
N GLY A 104 17.98 -11.57 12.47
CA GLY A 104 17.30 -11.42 13.75
C GLY A 104 17.76 -10.22 14.60
N HIS A 105 18.73 -9.41 14.17
CA HIS A 105 19.10 -8.21 14.93
C HIS A 105 18.04 -7.09 14.79
N PRO A 106 17.74 -6.34 15.86
CA PRO A 106 16.70 -5.31 15.86
C PRO A 106 17.08 -4.14 14.98
N TYR A 107 16.09 -3.51 14.35
CA TYR A 107 16.22 -2.22 13.70
C TYR A 107 15.79 -1.11 14.66
N ASP A 108 16.64 -0.79 15.62
CA ASP A 108 16.54 0.35 16.55
C ASP A 108 17.56 1.45 16.18
N ASP A 109 17.58 2.56 16.92
CA ASP A 109 18.49 3.69 16.63
C ASP A 109 19.98 3.29 16.74
N ALA A 110 20.32 2.39 17.66
CA ALA A 110 21.67 1.92 17.87
C ALA A 110 22.17 1.04 16.69
N ASN A 111 21.32 0.15 16.18
CA ASN A 111 21.69 -0.86 15.19
C ASN A 111 21.26 -0.53 13.75
N THR A 112 20.48 0.54 13.54
CA THR A 112 19.99 0.94 12.22
C THR A 112 20.73 2.11 11.61
N TYR A 113 21.32 1.94 10.42
CA TYR A 113 21.84 3.05 9.63
C TYR A 113 21.21 3.10 8.24
N ILE A 114 21.14 4.30 7.68
CA ILE A 114 20.66 4.53 6.32
C ILE A 114 21.87 4.73 5.41
N GLN A 115 22.07 3.82 4.45
CA GLN A 115 23.16 3.91 3.49
C GLN A 115 22.96 5.13 2.57
N LYS A 116 23.96 6.02 2.46
CA LYS A 116 23.85 7.23 1.62
C LYS A 116 23.56 6.91 0.15
N ALA A 117 24.23 5.90 -0.41
CA ALA A 117 24.19 5.57 -1.83
C ALA A 117 22.79 5.21 -2.39
N ASN A 118 21.94 4.56 -1.59
CA ASN A 118 20.65 4.05 -2.06
C ASN A 118 19.52 4.23 -1.03
N ARG A 119 19.81 4.96 0.06
CA ARG A 119 18.89 5.21 1.19
C ARG A 119 18.33 3.93 1.83
N ARG A 120 18.96 2.77 1.60
CA ARG A 120 18.51 1.52 2.20
C ARG A 120 18.92 1.46 3.66
N ARG A 121 18.00 0.98 4.48
CA ARG A 121 18.25 0.60 5.86
C ARG A 121 19.21 -0.59 5.93
N LYS A 122 20.19 -0.52 6.83
CA LYS A 122 21.21 -1.56 7.05
C LYS A 122 21.41 -1.80 8.54
N CYS A 123 21.74 -3.04 8.88
CA CYS A 123 22.05 -3.49 10.24
C CYS A 123 23.55 -3.27 10.54
N ARG A 124 23.86 -2.53 11.60
CA ARG A 124 25.24 -2.25 12.02
C ARG A 124 25.97 -3.50 12.48
N ILE A 125 25.32 -4.38 13.23
CA ILE A 125 25.91 -5.65 13.69
C ILE A 125 26.30 -6.52 12.48
N CYS A 126 25.39 -6.75 11.54
CA CYS A 126 25.68 -7.50 10.31
C CYS A 126 26.81 -6.86 9.51
N HIS A 127 26.82 -5.53 9.40
CA HIS A 127 27.86 -4.81 8.69
C HIS A 127 29.24 -4.97 9.34
N ARG A 128 29.33 -4.87 10.68
CA ARG A 128 30.58 -5.12 11.42
C ARG A 128 31.09 -6.54 11.22
N ALA A 129 30.20 -7.55 11.31
CA ALA A 129 30.55 -8.94 11.10
C ALA A 129 31.07 -9.21 9.68
N TYR A 130 30.43 -8.62 8.66
CA TYR A 130 30.90 -8.70 7.28
C TYR A 130 32.29 -8.08 7.11
N ARG A 131 32.51 -6.87 7.64
CA ARG A 131 33.81 -6.18 7.55
C ARG A 131 34.94 -6.95 8.22
N LYS A 132 34.67 -7.59 9.37
CA LYS A 132 35.64 -8.47 10.05
C LYS A 132 36.06 -9.63 9.14
N ARG A 133 35.09 -10.37 8.58
CA ARG A 133 35.35 -11.50 7.67
C ARG A 133 36.14 -11.10 6.42
N VAL A 134 35.82 -9.95 5.81
CA VAL A 134 36.54 -9.46 4.64
C VAL A 134 38.00 -9.15 4.97
N ARG A 135 38.26 -8.52 6.12
CA ARG A 135 39.62 -8.21 6.58
C ARG A 135 40.42 -9.49 6.86
N GLU A 136 39.80 -10.47 7.53
CA GLU A 136 40.45 -11.76 7.82
C GLU A 136 40.84 -12.49 6.53
N ARG A 137 39.95 -12.52 5.51
CA ARG A 137 40.27 -13.12 4.21
C ARG A 137 41.45 -12.43 3.52
N GLN A 138 41.46 -11.09 3.50
CA GLN A 138 42.54 -10.33 2.87
C GLN A 138 43.90 -10.56 3.53
N LEU A 139 43.94 -10.84 4.84
CA LEU A 139 45.18 -11.17 5.54
C LEU A 139 45.69 -12.57 5.15
N MET A 140 44.80 -13.54 4.97
CA MET A 140 45.16 -14.90 4.55
C MET A 140 45.59 -15.01 3.08
N GLU A 141 45.17 -14.08 2.22
CA GLU A 141 45.54 -14.06 0.78
C GLU A 141 46.92 -13.40 0.53
N VAL A 142 47.54 -12.83 1.57
CA VAL A 142 48.84 -12.13 1.51
C VAL A 142 49.98 -12.95 2.15
N GLU A 143 49.64 -14.06 2.81
CA GLU A 143 50.58 -15.11 3.29
C GLU A 143 50.75 -16.22 2.24
#